data_AF-A0A2U0RW83-F1
#
_entry.id   AF-A0A2U0RW83-F1
#
_cell.length_a   1.000
_cell.length_b   1.000
_cell.length_c   1.000
_cell.angle_alpha   90.00
_cell.angle_beta   90.00
_cell.angle_gamma   90.00
#
_symmetry.space_group_name_H-M   'P 1'
#
loop_
_entity.id
_entity.type
_entity.pdbx_description
1 polymer ?
#
loop_
_entity_poly.entity_id
_entity_poly.type
_entity_poly.pdbx_seq_one_letter_code
_entity_poly.pdbx_strand_id
1 'polypeptide(L)'
;MTALLMTVFVVSAAATILTLTEVLIVTFVAALALLIVQTLVDDKKTWSMWIIFGVFVASVVSGIFGVGALAAFGEIPMTIFPTVLFGWVFGDIIVLATIGTTLMVTLTPAIKRTRAYVKGYFS
;
A
#
# COMPACT_ATOMS: atom_id res chain seq x y z
N MET A 1 -9.99 9.84 -9.78
CA MET A 1 -9.15 9.33 -8.66
C MET A 1 -8.23 8.22 -9.11
N THR A 2 -8.75 7.13 -9.66
CA THR A 2 -7.96 5.95 -10.10
C THR A 2 -6.81 6.29 -11.06
N ALA A 3 -7.06 7.13 -12.08
CA ALA A 3 -6.01 7.55 -13.01
C ALA A 3 -4.84 8.27 -12.30
N LEU A 4 -5.13 9.13 -11.31
CA LEU A 4 -4.11 9.84 -10.53
C LEU A 4 -3.29 8.88 -9.66
N LEU A 5 -3.95 7.91 -9.01
CA LEU A 5 -3.26 6.86 -8.25
C LEU A 5 -2.32 6.04 -9.15
N MET A 6 -2.76 5.70 -10.36
CA MET A 6 -1.91 4.98 -11.32
C MET A 6 -0.74 5.83 -11.81
N THR A 7 -0.92 7.14 -12.01
CA THR A 7 0.19 8.04 -12.34
C THR A 7 1.22 8.09 -11.20
N VAL A 8 0.78 8.24 -9.95
CA VAL A 8 1.68 8.23 -8.78
C VAL A 8 2.45 6.90 -8.70
N PHE A 9 1.80 5.77 -8.97
CA PHE A 9 2.46 4.47 -9.02
C PHE A 9 3.56 4.43 -10.09
N VAL A 10 3.26 4.79 -11.33
CA VAL A 10 4.23 4.73 -12.45
C VAL A 10 5.41 5.64 -12.18
N VAL A 11 5.18 6.86 -11.69
CA VAL A 11 6.24 7.81 -11.34
C VAL A 11 7.08 7.26 -10.19
N SER A 12 6.46 6.64 -9.18
CA SER A 12 7.19 6.04 -8.07
C SER A 12 8.05 4.85 -8.50
N ALA A 13 7.54 3.99 -9.39
CA ALA A 13 8.29 2.87 -9.93
C ALA A 13 9.52 3.33 -10.73
N ALA A 14 9.35 4.36 -11.58
CA ALA A 14 10.45 4.97 -12.31
C ALA A 14 11.48 5.61 -11.35
N ALA A 15 11.02 6.30 -10.31
CA ALA A 15 11.88 6.91 -9.30
C ALA A 15 12.72 5.86 -8.55
N THR A 16 12.16 4.70 -8.23
CA THR A 16 12.90 3.58 -7.62
C THR A 16 13.98 3.04 -8.55
N ILE A 17 13.67 2.85 -9.84
CA ILE A 17 14.64 2.33 -10.84
C ILE A 17 15.80 3.31 -11.03
N LEU A 18 15.50 4.61 -11.09
CA LEU A 18 16.48 5.68 -11.31
C LEU A 18 17.13 6.19 -10.02
N THR A 19 16.84 5.56 -8.87
CA THR A 19 17.35 5.97 -7.55
C THR A 19 17.08 7.45 -7.21
N LEU A 20 15.96 8.00 -7.66
CA LEU A 20 15.56 9.39 -7.44
C LEU A 20 14.82 9.52 -6.10
N THR A 21 15.59 9.64 -5.02
CA THR A 21 15.07 9.65 -3.64
C THR A 21 14.10 10.80 -3.38
N GLU A 22 14.35 11.99 -3.93
CA GLU A 22 13.45 13.14 -3.80
C GLU A 22 12.08 12.88 -4.44
N VAL A 23 12.08 12.31 -5.65
CA VAL A 23 10.84 11.98 -6.37
C VAL A 23 10.06 10.90 -5.64
N LEU A 24 10.76 9.92 -5.05
CA LEU A 24 10.14 8.87 -4.24
C LEU A 24 9.43 9.45 -2.99
N ILE A 25 10.03 10.43 -2.33
CA ILE A 25 9.40 11.13 -1.19
C ILE A 25 8.15 11.88 -1.66
N VAL A 26 8.23 12.57 -2.80
CA VAL A 26 7.08 13.30 -3.37
C VAL A 26 5.95 12.34 -3.74
N THR A 27 6.24 11.19 -4.36
CA THR A 27 5.20 10.21 -4.70
C THR A 27 4.59 9.56 -3.46
N PHE A 28 5.38 9.33 -2.41
CA PHE A 28 4.86 8.86 -1.13
C PHE A 28 3.86 9.85 -0.52
N VAL A 29 4.23 11.13 -0.42
CA VAL A 29 3.35 12.19 0.10
C VAL A 29 2.09 12.32 -0.78
N ALA A 30 2.24 12.28 -2.10
CA ALA A 30 1.12 12.34 -3.03
C ALA A 30 0.15 11.16 -2.86
N ALA A 31 0.67 9.93 -2.70
CA ALA A 31 -0.15 8.74 -2.47
C ALA A 31 -0.98 8.87 -1.18
N LEU A 32 -0.37 9.34 -0.09
CA LEU A 32 -1.08 9.60 1.17
C LEU A 32 -2.13 10.71 1.02
N ALA A 33 -1.79 11.82 0.36
CA ALA A 33 -2.73 12.90 0.13
C ALA A 33 -3.95 12.42 -0.67
N LEU A 34 -3.74 11.62 -1.72
CA LEU A 34 -4.83 11.04 -2.51
C LEU A 34 -5.70 10.09 -1.68
N LEU A 35 -5.11 9.26 -0.82
CA LEU A 35 -5.87 8.41 0.11
C LEU A 35 -6.72 9.23 1.08
N ILE A 36 -6.17 10.32 1.64
CA ILE A 36 -6.91 11.22 2.53
C ILE A 36 -8.08 11.87 1.78
N VAL A 37 -7.83 12.44 0.60
CA VAL A 37 -8.91 13.02 -0.22
C VAL A 37 -9.99 11.98 -0.51
N GLN A 38 -9.59 10.74 -0.82
CA GLN A 38 -10.55 9.67 -1.08
C GLN A 38 -11.41 9.33 0.15
N THR A 39 -10.85 9.36 1.37
CA THR A 39 -11.63 9.18 2.60
C THR A 39 -12.63 10.30 2.87
N LEU A 40 -12.38 11.50 2.34
CA LEU A 40 -13.26 12.66 2.51
C LEU A 40 -14.40 12.68 1.48
N VAL A 41 -14.16 12.12 0.29
CA VAL A 41 -15.15 12.04 -0.79
C VAL A 41 -16.09 10.84 -0.63
N ASP A 42 -15.56 9.70 -0.17
CA ASP A 42 -16.30 8.45 -0.02
C ASP A 42 -16.68 8.14 1.45
N ASP A 43 -17.34 7.00 1.69
CA ASP A 43 -17.74 6.54 3.02
C ASP A 43 -16.54 6.42 3.99
N LYS A 44 -16.43 7.37 4.92
CA LYS A 44 -15.35 7.47 5.91
C LYS A 44 -15.06 6.15 6.62
N LYS A 45 -16.08 5.42 7.07
CA LYS A 45 -15.92 4.19 7.87
C LYS A 45 -15.23 3.07 7.07
N THR A 46 -15.64 2.87 5.83
CA THR A 46 -15.08 1.83 4.95
C THR A 46 -13.64 2.17 4.57
N TRP A 47 -13.40 3.43 4.20
CA TRP A 47 -12.08 3.89 3.77
C TRP A 47 -11.06 3.97 4.90
N SER A 48 -11.48 4.36 6.11
CA SER A 48 -10.61 4.36 7.28
C SER A 48 -10.14 2.94 7.62
N MET A 49 -11.04 1.94 7.53
CA MET A 49 -10.66 0.53 7.72
C MET A 49 -9.71 0.05 6.64
N TRP A 50 -9.93 0.42 5.37
CA TRP A 50 -9.02 0.07 4.28
C TRP A 50 -7.62 0.65 4.50
N ILE A 51 -7.51 1.92 4.88
CA ILE A 51 -6.21 2.56 5.10
C ILE A 51 -5.47 1.90 6.27
N ILE A 52 -6.16 1.69 7.39
CA ILE A 52 -5.52 1.11 8.59
C ILE A 52 -5.10 -0.34 8.31
N PHE A 53 -6.03 -1.20 7.90
CA PHE A 53 -5.76 -2.64 7.78
C PHE A 53 -5.18 -3.04 6.43
N GLY A 54 -5.71 -2.48 5.34
CA GLY A 54 -5.32 -2.82 3.97
C GLY A 54 -4.05 -2.13 3.48
N VAL A 55 -3.66 -1.00 4.08
CA VAL A 55 -2.41 -0.29 3.73
C VAL A 55 -1.39 -0.41 4.85
N PHE A 56 -1.62 0.20 6.02
CA PHE A 56 -0.58 0.31 7.04
C PHE A 56 -0.23 -1.03 7.72
N VAL A 57 -1.23 -1.73 8.27
CA VAL A 57 -0.99 -3.02 8.94
C VAL A 57 -0.43 -4.03 7.94
N ALA A 58 -1.00 -4.11 6.74
CA ALA A 58 -0.50 -4.98 5.68
C ALA A 58 0.97 -4.69 5.34
N SER A 59 1.35 -3.42 5.20
CA SER A 59 2.75 -3.03 4.88
C SER A 59 3.72 -3.42 6.00
N VAL A 60 3.34 -3.21 7.26
CA VAL A 60 4.19 -3.56 8.42
C VAL A 60 4.36 -5.08 8.53
N VAL A 61 3.26 -5.84 8.43
CA VAL A 61 3.32 -7.31 8.48
C VAL A 61 4.13 -7.87 7.32
N SER A 62 3.91 -7.34 6.11
CA SER A 62 4.68 -7.69 4.90
C SER A 62 6.17 -7.40 5.08
N GLY A 63 6.53 -6.21 5.55
CA GLY A 63 7.93 -5.85 5.79
C GLY A 63 8.60 -6.71 6.86
N ILE A 64 7.94 -6.96 7.99
CA ILE A 64 8.48 -7.82 9.05
C ILE A 64 8.71 -9.24 8.53
N PHE A 65 7.75 -9.79 7.79
CA PHE A 65 7.86 -11.15 7.25
C PHE A 65 8.90 -11.24 6.13
N GLY A 66 8.85 -10.32 5.16
CA GLY A 66 9.75 -10.32 4.00
C GLY A 66 11.19 -10.04 4.38
N VAL A 67 11.44 -8.96 5.11
CA VAL A 67 12.79 -8.60 5.56
C VAL A 67 13.27 -9.56 6.67
N GLY A 68 12.34 -10.04 7.51
CA GLY A 68 12.61 -11.10 8.49
C GLY A 68 13.10 -12.38 7.84
N ALA A 69 12.45 -12.82 6.75
CA ALA A 69 12.90 -13.97 5.98
C ALA A 69 14.30 -13.75 5.38
N LEU A 70 14.54 -12.59 4.76
CA LEU A 70 15.86 -12.26 4.21
C LEU A 70 16.97 -12.31 5.26
N ALA A 71 16.71 -11.80 6.46
CA ALA A 71 17.66 -11.86 7.56
C ALA A 71 17.85 -13.29 8.09
N ALA A 72 16.77 -14.07 8.21
CA ALA A 72 16.81 -15.45 8.67
C ALA A 72 17.58 -16.38 7.72
N PHE A 73 17.49 -16.14 6.41
CA PHE A 73 18.26 -16.87 5.39
C PHE A 73 19.69 -16.35 5.19
N GLY A 74 20.08 -15.27 5.89
CA GLY A 74 21.42 -14.70 5.81
C GLY A 74 21.70 -13.87 4.55
N GLU A 75 20.65 -13.51 3.79
CA GLU A 75 20.75 -12.66 2.60
C GLU A 75 21.08 -11.21 2.96
N ILE A 76 20.70 -10.77 4.16
CA ILE A 76 21.04 -9.44 4.69
C ILE A 76 21.66 -9.52 6.09
N PRO A 77 22.71 -8.71 6.37
CA PRO A 77 23.20 -8.53 7.73
C PRO A 77 22.14 -7.92 8.65
N MET A 78 22.09 -8.38 9.92
CA MET A 78 21.20 -7.80 10.95
C MET A 78 21.43 -6.31 11.19
N THR A 79 22.61 -5.79 10.85
CA THR A 79 22.96 -4.37 10.98
C THR A 79 22.22 -3.47 10.01
N ILE A 80 21.85 -3.97 8.82
CA ILE A 80 21.10 -3.21 7.82
C ILE A 80 19.59 -3.49 7.87
N PHE A 81 19.16 -4.44 8.71
CA PHE A 81 17.77 -4.85 8.85
C PHE A 81 16.80 -3.67 9.02
N PRO A 82 17.04 -2.68 9.91
CA PRO A 82 16.11 -1.57 10.07
C PRO A 82 15.96 -0.75 8.80
N THR A 83 17.06 -0.49 8.08
CA THR A 83 17.05 0.28 6.83
C THR A 83 16.27 -0.43 5.74
N VAL A 84 16.47 -1.74 5.58
CA VAL A 84 15.74 -2.54 4.60
C VAL A 84 14.25 -2.64 4.97
N LEU A 85 13.95 -2.83 6.26
CA LEU A 85 12.58 -2.86 6.77
C LEU A 85 11.84 -1.54 6.49
N PHE A 86 12.47 -0.40 6.79
CA PHE A 86 11.88 0.90 6.47
C PHE A 86 11.64 1.05 4.98
N GLY A 87 12.68 0.83 4.14
CA GLY A 87 12.54 0.93 2.69
C GLY A 87 11.40 0.07 2.14
N TRP A 88 11.27 -1.16 2.64
CA TRP A 88 10.20 -2.08 2.27
C TRP A 88 8.83 -1.55 2.67
N VAL A 89 8.62 -1.20 3.94
CA VAL A 89 7.33 -0.71 4.45
C VAL A 89 6.88 0.55 3.70
N PHE A 90 7.79 1.50 3.46
CA PHE A 90 7.48 2.70 2.70
C PHE A 90 7.11 2.39 1.24
N GLY A 91 7.83 1.46 0.60
CA GLY A 91 7.51 0.98 -0.75
C GLY A 91 6.13 0.32 -0.82
N ASP A 92 5.83 -0.58 0.12
CA ASP A 92 4.55 -1.28 0.20
C ASP A 92 3.38 -0.30 0.38
N ILE A 93 3.55 0.73 1.21
CA ILE A 93 2.51 1.77 1.38
C ILE A 93 2.18 2.43 0.04
N ILE A 94 3.18 2.78 -0.77
CA ILE A 94 2.93 3.41 -2.08
C ILE A 94 2.14 2.45 -2.99
N VAL A 95 2.56 1.19 -3.07
CA VAL A 95 1.93 0.18 -3.93
C VAL A 95 0.50 -0.11 -3.47
N LEU A 96 0.28 -0.31 -2.17
CA LEU A 96 -1.04 -0.59 -1.61
C LEU A 96 -1.96 0.64 -1.70
N ALA A 97 -1.43 1.85 -1.46
CA ALA A 97 -2.18 3.09 -1.61
C ALA A 97 -2.63 3.33 -3.05
N THR A 98 -1.85 2.90 -4.05
CA THR A 98 -2.12 3.14 -5.47
C THR A 98 -2.81 1.96 -6.14
N ILE A 99 -2.09 0.86 -6.34
CA ILE A 99 -2.58 -0.37 -6.97
C ILE A 99 -3.61 -1.05 -6.08
N GLY A 100 -3.29 -1.26 -4.80
CA GLY A 100 -4.19 -1.93 -3.87
C GLY A 100 -5.55 -1.24 -3.81
N THR A 101 -5.55 0.09 -3.69
CA THR A 101 -6.75 0.92 -3.72
C THR A 101 -7.50 0.84 -5.05
N THR A 102 -6.78 0.88 -6.16
CA THR A 102 -7.39 0.75 -7.51
C THR A 102 -8.08 -0.60 -7.67
N LEU A 103 -7.42 -1.68 -7.27
CA LEU A 103 -7.98 -3.04 -7.27
C LEU A 103 -9.17 -3.14 -6.31
N MET A 104 -9.08 -2.56 -5.11
CA MET A 104 -10.17 -2.54 -4.14
C MET A 104 -11.42 -1.88 -4.74
N VAL A 105 -11.30 -0.71 -5.35
CA VAL A 105 -12.44 0.01 -5.94
C VAL A 105 -13.04 -0.75 -7.13
N THR A 106 -12.19 -1.36 -7.97
CA THR A 106 -12.62 -2.03 -9.20
C THR A 106 -13.16 -3.44 -8.97
N LEU A 107 -12.55 -4.21 -8.07
CA LEU A 107 -12.90 -5.60 -7.79
C LEU A 107 -14.01 -5.73 -6.75
N THR A 108 -14.17 -4.79 -5.81
CA THR A 108 -15.22 -4.88 -4.78
C THR A 108 -16.63 -5.06 -5.37
N PRO A 109 -17.06 -4.34 -6.42
CA PRO A 109 -18.36 -4.57 -7.07
C PRO A 109 -18.48 -5.97 -7.70
N ALA A 110 -17.39 -6.48 -8.27
CA ALA A 110 -17.37 -7.82 -8.87
C ALA A 110 -17.49 -8.90 -7.78
N ILE A 111 -16.70 -8.79 -6.70
CA ILE A 111 -16.71 -9.73 -5.57
C ILE A 111 -18.10 -9.73 -4.90
N LYS A 112 -18.72 -8.57 -4.72
CA LYS A 112 -20.08 -8.45 -4.14
C LYS A 112 -21.16 -9.17 -4.94
N ARG A 113 -20.95 -9.42 -6.24
CA ARG A 113 -21.87 -10.18 -7.10
C ARG A 113 -21.64 -11.70 -7.04
N THR A 114 -20.55 -12.14 -6.43
CA THR A 114 -20.23 -13.56 -6.29
C THR A 114 -20.84 -14.15 -5.02
N ARG A 115 -20.96 -15.49 -4.99
CA ARG A 115 -21.38 -16.24 -3.79
C ARG A 115 -20.37 -16.20 -2.64
N ALA A 116 -19.16 -15.68 -2.87
CA ALA A 116 -18.12 -15.57 -1.85
C ALA A 116 -18.36 -14.40 -0.88
N TYR A 117 -19.24 -13.45 -1.22
CA TYR A 117 -19.50 -12.29 -0.38
C TYR A 117 -20.56 -12.59 0.69
N VAL A 118 -20.14 -12.62 1.95
CA VAL A 118 -21.03 -12.76 3.11
C VAL A 118 -21.43 -11.36 3.62
N LYS A 119 -22.73 -11.08 3.66
CA LYS A 119 -23.26 -9.86 4.29
C LYS A 119 -23.39 -10.06 5.79
N GLY A 120 -22.99 -9.06 6.58
CA GLY A 120 -23.25 -9.05 8.03
C GLY A 120 -22.39 -10.00 8.87
N TYR A 121 -21.19 -10.38 8.42
CA TYR A 121 -20.32 -11.31 9.18
C TYR A 121 -19.96 -10.82 10.60
N PHE A 122 -19.91 -9.50 10.79
CA PHE A 122 -19.68 -8.84 12.08
C PHE A 122 -20.90 -8.01 12.54
N SER A 123 -22.09 -8.28 11.98
CA SER A 123 -23.36 -7.67 12.40
C SER A 123 -24.13 -8.58 13.34
#